data_AF-A0A7V4M057-F1
#
_entry.id   AF-A0A7V4M057-F1
#
_cell.length_a   1.000
_cell.length_b   1.000
_cell.length_c   1.000
_cell.angle_alpha   90.00
_cell.angle_beta   90.00
_cell.angle_gamma   90.00
#
_symmetry.space_group_name_H-M   'P 1'
#
loop_
_entity.id
_entity.type
_entity.pdbx_description
1 polymer ?
#
loop_
_entity_poly.entity_id
_entity_poly.type
_entity_poly.pdbx_seq_one_letter_code
_entity_poly.pdbx_strand_id
1 'polypeptide(L)'
;MRHMKKTGGIVLAGLLAGMVLAGEPPAAPPSLAVFDGEVAVCRRVVREYCAIVQKMAAVQTLDKDQQAEGLRLLADARKQWAAIQSKYAVNPPAEYAKDKTFPGRLRDFGNALEDMEKALAAGDARRSLLACGFGCGLFVQMHEQNGLNYALDKLFHLRSDLKTTEAVMKTQGLAGVRPRMAALLQKRDAMLLTPPHFAPEHPKAAAYSSAVDDLSRAVDRLALAVAAGDAKQTEEILANGLTLVNKAYGIAL
;
A
#
# COMPACT_ATOMS: atom_id res chain seq x y z
N MET A 1 -67.07 25.42 62.55
CA MET A 1 -65.91 25.43 63.46
C MET A 1 -64.70 24.89 62.71
N ARG A 2 -63.69 25.74 62.54
CA ARG A 2 -62.43 25.45 61.83
C ARG A 2 -61.55 24.54 62.70
N HIS A 3 -61.10 23.42 62.16
CA HIS A 3 -59.91 22.73 62.67
C HIS A 3 -58.83 22.69 61.59
N MET A 4 -57.81 23.53 61.81
CA MET A 4 -56.46 23.36 61.30
C MET A 4 -55.82 22.13 61.92
N LYS A 5 -55.19 21.26 61.10
CA LYS A 5 -53.99 20.50 61.49
C LYS A 5 -53.05 20.42 60.28
N LYS A 6 -51.86 21.01 60.46
CA LYS A 6 -50.64 20.81 59.67
C LYS A 6 -49.91 19.59 60.22
N THR A 7 -49.36 18.75 59.34
CA THR A 7 -48.21 17.82 59.47
C THR A 7 -48.37 16.83 58.32
N GLY A 8 -47.38 16.38 57.55
CA GLY A 8 -45.93 16.48 57.52
C GLY A 8 -45.51 15.73 56.24
N GLY A 9 -44.36 16.07 55.66
CA GLY A 9 -43.98 15.60 54.33
C GLY A 9 -43.60 14.11 54.25
N ILE A 10 -43.66 13.58 53.03
CA ILE A 10 -42.75 12.57 52.49
C ILE A 10 -42.52 12.98 51.02
N VAL A 11 -41.30 13.39 50.68
CA VAL A 11 -40.82 13.51 49.31
C VAL A 11 -40.44 12.10 48.89
N LEU A 12 -41.24 11.48 48.03
CA LEU A 12 -40.92 10.19 47.43
C LEU A 12 -39.96 10.45 46.26
N ALA A 13 -38.66 10.52 46.56
CA ALA A 13 -37.61 10.47 45.56
C ALA A 13 -37.55 9.05 44.98
N GLY A 14 -38.17 8.85 43.81
CA GLY A 14 -38.04 7.63 43.05
C GLY A 14 -36.61 7.49 42.51
N LEU A 15 -35.79 6.66 43.15
CA LEU A 15 -34.55 6.13 42.61
C LEU A 15 -34.90 5.26 41.39
N LEU A 16 -34.71 5.79 40.17
CA LEU A 16 -34.43 4.95 39.01
C LEU A 16 -32.94 4.65 39.04
N ALA A 17 -32.59 3.52 39.65
CA ALA A 17 -31.28 2.91 39.49
C ALA A 17 -31.11 2.51 38.02
N GLY A 18 -30.50 3.39 37.23
CA GLY A 18 -29.99 3.05 35.92
C GLY A 18 -28.91 1.99 36.09
N MET A 19 -29.24 0.75 35.75
CA MET A 19 -28.23 -0.28 35.50
C MET A 19 -27.43 0.16 34.27
N VAL A 20 -26.37 0.93 34.49
CA VAL A 20 -25.24 0.99 33.56
C VAL A 20 -24.68 -0.42 33.56
N LEU A 21 -25.04 -1.20 32.54
CA LEU A 21 -24.27 -2.38 32.16
C LEU A 21 -22.84 -1.88 31.98
N ALA A 22 -21.99 -2.15 32.97
CA ALA A 22 -20.56 -2.01 32.86
C ALA A 22 -20.13 -3.05 31.82
N GLY A 23 -20.30 -2.72 30.54
CA GLY A 23 -19.67 -3.43 29.45
C GLY A 23 -18.17 -3.44 29.73
N GLU A 24 -17.53 -4.58 29.48
CA GLU A 24 -16.08 -4.66 29.53
C GLU A 24 -15.48 -3.45 28.80
N PRO A 25 -14.46 -2.79 29.37
CA PRO A 25 -13.83 -1.67 28.69
C PRO A 25 -13.43 -2.13 27.29
N PRO A 26 -13.71 -1.34 26.24
CA PRO A 26 -13.40 -1.73 24.88
C PRO A 26 -11.93 -2.14 24.81
N ALA A 27 -11.68 -3.32 24.24
CA ALA A 27 -10.32 -3.85 24.10
C ALA A 27 -9.42 -2.77 23.48
N ALA A 28 -8.21 -2.63 24.02
CA ALA A 28 -7.25 -1.67 23.48
C ALA A 28 -7.06 -1.92 21.98
N PRO A 29 -6.99 -0.87 21.16
CA PRO A 29 -6.78 -1.04 19.72
C PRO A 29 -5.46 -1.77 19.49
N PRO A 30 -5.39 -2.63 18.46
CA PRO A 30 -4.16 -3.33 18.14
C PRO A 30 -3.08 -2.35 17.69
N SER A 31 -1.81 -2.74 17.89
CA SER A 31 -0.66 -1.95 17.46
C SER A 31 -0.58 -1.83 15.93
N LEU A 32 -0.38 -0.61 15.43
CA LEU A 32 -0.11 -0.34 14.01
C LEU A 32 1.11 -1.13 13.51
N ALA A 33 2.18 -1.19 14.30
CA ALA A 33 3.39 -1.92 13.90
C ALA A 33 3.15 -3.42 13.73
N VAL A 34 2.26 -4.01 14.54
CA VAL A 34 1.88 -5.43 14.41
C VAL A 34 1.03 -5.64 13.16
N PHE A 35 0.04 -4.76 12.93
CA PHE A 35 -0.75 -4.78 11.70
C PHE A 35 0.14 -4.66 10.45
N ASP A 36 1.01 -3.65 10.40
CA ASP A 36 1.92 -3.42 9.28
C ASP A 36 2.89 -4.59 9.08
N GLY A 37 3.35 -5.22 10.17
CA GLY A 37 4.18 -6.42 10.10
C GLY A 37 3.47 -7.60 9.46
N GLU A 38 2.21 -7.86 9.82
CA GLU A 38 1.39 -8.93 9.23
C GLU A 38 1.04 -8.62 7.76
N VAL A 39 0.70 -7.38 7.45
CA VAL A 39 0.47 -6.91 6.08
C VAL A 39 1.73 -7.06 5.22
N ALA A 40 2.91 -6.73 5.76
CA ALA A 40 4.18 -6.87 5.05
C ALA A 40 4.49 -8.34 4.70
N VAL A 41 4.19 -9.29 5.60
CA VAL A 41 4.32 -10.73 5.31
C VAL A 41 3.47 -11.12 4.10
N CYS A 42 2.20 -10.73 4.08
CA CYS A 42 1.31 -10.99 2.94
C CYS A 42 1.80 -10.32 1.66
N ARG A 43 2.23 -9.05 1.74
CA ARG A 43 2.72 -8.29 0.59
C ARG A 43 4.01 -8.85 0.00
N ARG A 44 4.87 -9.51 0.78
CA ARG A 44 6.06 -10.22 0.25
C ARG A 44 5.66 -11.39 -0.65
N VAL A 45 4.67 -12.19 -0.26
CA VAL A 45 4.11 -13.27 -1.12
C VAL A 45 3.53 -12.68 -2.42
N VAL A 46 2.75 -11.59 -2.31
CA VAL A 46 2.19 -10.90 -3.49
C VAL A 46 3.31 -10.32 -4.38
N ARG A 47 4.44 -9.91 -3.79
CA ARG A 47 5.58 -9.36 -4.55
C ARG A 47 6.31 -10.43 -5.36
N GLU A 48 6.46 -11.63 -4.80
CA GLU A 48 7.00 -12.81 -5.50
C GLU A 48 6.08 -13.17 -6.68
N TYR A 49 4.78 -13.27 -6.43
CA TYR A 49 3.77 -13.46 -7.47
C TYR A 49 3.84 -12.37 -8.55
N CYS A 50 3.98 -11.09 -8.15
CA CYS A 50 4.09 -9.96 -9.07
C CYS A 50 5.30 -10.10 -10.02
N ALA A 51 6.42 -10.66 -9.54
CA ALA A 51 7.60 -10.88 -10.37
C ALA A 51 7.37 -11.96 -11.43
N ILE A 52 6.62 -13.02 -11.07
CA ILE A 52 6.23 -14.08 -12.00
C ILE A 52 5.31 -13.51 -13.08
N VAL A 53 4.19 -12.90 -12.68
CA VAL A 53 3.18 -12.42 -13.64
C VAL A 53 3.71 -11.29 -14.52
N GLN A 54 4.69 -10.49 -14.03
CA GLN A 54 5.37 -9.49 -14.85
C GLN A 54 6.21 -10.14 -15.97
N LYS A 55 6.91 -11.24 -15.69
CA LYS A 55 7.65 -11.99 -16.72
C LYS A 55 6.69 -12.61 -17.71
N MET A 56 5.63 -13.26 -17.22
CA MET A 56 4.59 -13.87 -18.05
C MET A 56 3.92 -12.84 -18.95
N ALA A 57 3.58 -11.65 -18.44
CA ALA A 57 2.93 -10.61 -19.23
C ALA A 57 3.84 -9.98 -20.30
N ALA A 58 5.17 -10.17 -20.21
CA ALA A 58 6.13 -9.69 -21.19
C ALA A 58 6.30 -10.67 -22.37
N VAL A 59 5.90 -11.92 -22.21
CA VAL A 59 5.98 -12.97 -23.24
C VAL A 59 4.58 -13.38 -23.70
N GLN A 60 4.41 -13.70 -24.98
CA GLN A 60 3.08 -14.10 -25.51
C GLN A 60 2.79 -15.60 -25.32
N THR A 61 3.68 -16.33 -24.64
CA THR A 61 3.59 -17.78 -24.43
C THR A 61 3.24 -18.09 -22.98
N LEU A 62 2.25 -18.96 -22.78
CA LEU A 62 1.87 -19.44 -21.45
C LEU A 62 2.91 -20.43 -20.92
N ASP A 63 3.62 -20.03 -19.87
CA ASP A 63 4.45 -20.91 -19.05
C ASP A 63 3.58 -21.51 -17.94
N LYS A 64 3.30 -22.81 -18.05
CA LYS A 64 2.40 -23.53 -17.12
C LYS A 64 2.99 -23.67 -15.71
N ASP A 65 4.30 -23.77 -15.60
CA ASP A 65 4.97 -23.91 -14.30
C ASP A 65 4.92 -22.58 -13.55
N GLN A 66 5.19 -21.47 -14.26
CA GLN A 66 5.00 -20.13 -13.71
C GLN A 66 3.54 -19.84 -13.35
N GLN A 67 2.59 -20.29 -14.18
CA GLN A 67 1.17 -20.15 -13.88
C GLN A 67 0.80 -20.89 -12.58
N ALA A 68 1.22 -22.15 -12.45
CA ALA A 68 0.93 -22.96 -11.27
C ALA A 68 1.54 -22.36 -10.00
N GLU A 69 2.79 -21.90 -10.05
CA GLU A 69 3.44 -21.24 -8.92
C GLU A 69 2.76 -19.91 -8.56
N GLY A 70 2.39 -19.11 -9.56
CA GLY A 70 1.64 -17.87 -9.35
C GLY A 70 0.30 -18.10 -8.65
N LEU A 71 -0.45 -19.15 -9.05
CA LEU A 71 -1.71 -19.54 -8.39
C LEU A 71 -1.48 -20.02 -6.95
N ARG A 72 -0.41 -20.78 -6.69
CA ARG A 72 -0.03 -21.23 -5.35
C ARG A 72 0.24 -20.03 -4.41
N LEU A 73 1.03 -19.06 -4.88
CA LEU A 73 1.34 -17.84 -4.12
C LEU A 73 0.08 -17.00 -3.84
N LEU A 74 -0.85 -16.91 -4.79
CA LEU A 74 -2.12 -16.21 -4.58
C LEU A 74 -3.00 -16.91 -3.54
N ALA A 75 -3.05 -18.24 -3.54
CA ALA A 75 -3.77 -18.99 -2.51
C ALA A 75 -3.19 -18.74 -1.11
N ASP A 76 -1.86 -18.73 -0.98
CA ASP A 76 -1.17 -18.40 0.27
C ASP A 76 -1.46 -16.97 0.72
N ALA A 77 -1.38 -16.00 -0.19
CA ALA A 77 -1.68 -14.60 0.09
C ALA A 77 -3.14 -14.40 0.52
N ARG A 78 -4.11 -15.06 -0.13
CA ARG A 78 -5.53 -15.01 0.25
C ARG A 78 -5.77 -15.57 1.64
N LYS A 79 -5.14 -16.69 1.99
CA LYS A 79 -5.24 -17.28 3.35
C LYS A 79 -4.71 -16.31 4.41
N GLN A 80 -3.54 -15.72 4.17
CA GLN A 80 -2.96 -14.73 5.09
C GLN A 80 -3.85 -13.48 5.21
N TRP A 81 -4.37 -13.00 4.08
CA TRP A 81 -5.21 -11.81 4.05
C TRP A 81 -6.55 -12.01 4.73
N ALA A 82 -7.18 -13.18 4.58
CA ALA A 82 -8.42 -13.51 5.28
C ALA A 82 -8.23 -13.47 6.81
N ALA A 83 -7.08 -13.89 7.32
CA ALA A 83 -6.75 -13.80 8.74
C ALA A 83 -6.62 -12.33 9.20
N ILE A 84 -5.95 -11.48 8.40
CA ILE A 84 -5.84 -10.03 8.65
C ILE A 84 -7.23 -9.39 8.66
N GLN A 85 -8.06 -9.65 7.64
CA GLN A 85 -9.42 -9.13 7.56
C GLN A 85 -10.24 -9.50 8.80
N SER A 86 -10.24 -10.78 9.18
CA SER A 86 -10.97 -11.26 10.37
C SER A 86 -10.52 -10.56 11.65
N LYS A 87 -9.21 -10.35 11.80
CA LYS A 87 -8.61 -9.75 12.99
C LYS A 87 -8.85 -8.24 13.12
N TYR A 88 -8.76 -7.48 12.02
CA TYR A 88 -8.74 -6.01 12.09
C TYR A 88 -9.98 -5.31 11.55
N ALA A 89 -10.86 -5.98 10.78
CA ALA A 89 -12.00 -5.32 10.17
C ALA A 89 -12.97 -4.69 11.18
N VAL A 90 -13.10 -5.26 12.37
CA VAL A 90 -13.98 -4.73 13.44
C VAL A 90 -13.21 -4.04 14.57
N ASN A 91 -11.90 -4.25 14.64
CA ASN A 91 -11.01 -3.65 15.64
C ASN A 91 -9.72 -3.17 14.97
N PRO A 92 -9.76 -2.05 14.25
CA PRO A 92 -8.60 -1.54 13.51
C PRO A 92 -7.56 -0.91 14.45
N PRO A 93 -6.29 -0.77 14.02
CA PRO A 93 -5.32 0.08 14.71
C PRO A 93 -5.86 1.50 14.93
N ALA A 94 -5.37 2.18 15.97
CA ALA A 94 -5.90 3.47 16.42
C ALA A 94 -5.89 4.54 15.31
N GLU A 95 -4.89 4.51 14.45
CA GLU A 95 -4.68 5.40 13.31
C GLU A 95 -5.78 5.26 12.25
N TYR A 96 -6.38 4.07 12.15
CA TYR A 96 -7.49 3.78 11.23
C TYR A 96 -8.86 3.79 11.93
N ALA A 97 -8.93 3.98 13.26
CA ALA A 97 -10.17 3.83 14.03
C ALA A 97 -11.27 4.83 13.62
N LYS A 98 -10.91 5.97 13.04
CA LYS A 98 -11.86 6.97 12.54
C LYS A 98 -12.26 6.75 11.07
N ASP A 99 -11.58 5.84 10.36
CA ASP A 99 -11.87 5.53 8.97
C ASP A 99 -13.00 4.50 8.86
N LYS A 100 -14.22 4.99 8.65
CA LYS A 100 -15.42 4.16 8.42
C LYS A 100 -15.30 3.26 7.20
N THR A 101 -14.38 3.56 6.27
CA THR A 101 -14.16 2.78 5.06
C THR A 101 -13.06 1.74 5.21
N PHE A 102 -12.31 1.73 6.32
CA PHE A 102 -11.22 0.78 6.57
C PHE A 102 -11.63 -0.70 6.35
N PRO A 103 -12.79 -1.20 6.86
CA PRO A 103 -13.20 -2.59 6.61
C PRO A 103 -13.50 -2.84 5.11
N GLY A 104 -13.99 -1.82 4.41
CA GLY A 104 -14.17 -1.84 2.96
C GLY A 104 -12.84 -1.97 2.22
N ARG A 105 -11.84 -1.16 2.59
CA ARG A 105 -10.50 -1.21 1.99
C ARG A 105 -9.83 -2.57 2.16
N LEU A 106 -9.95 -3.17 3.35
CA LEU A 106 -9.43 -4.52 3.57
C LEU A 106 -10.11 -5.53 2.64
N ARG A 107 -11.43 -5.41 2.45
CA ARG A 107 -12.20 -6.24 1.51
C ARG A 107 -11.76 -6.04 0.07
N ASP A 108 -11.54 -4.80 -0.34
CA ASP A 108 -11.13 -4.44 -1.70
C ASP A 108 -9.78 -5.06 -2.06
N PHE A 109 -8.84 -5.13 -1.11
CA PHE A 109 -7.59 -5.86 -1.35
C PHE A 109 -7.82 -7.37 -1.49
N GLY A 110 -8.74 -7.95 -0.71
CA GLY A 110 -9.15 -9.34 -0.88
C GLY A 110 -9.73 -9.61 -2.26
N ASN A 111 -10.62 -8.73 -2.74
CA ASN A 111 -11.18 -8.80 -4.09
C ASN A 111 -10.09 -8.67 -5.17
N ALA A 112 -9.11 -7.80 -4.97
CA ALA A 112 -7.98 -7.68 -5.90
C ALA A 112 -7.18 -8.99 -6.01
N LEU A 113 -6.96 -9.71 -4.90
CA LEU A 113 -6.31 -11.03 -4.93
C LEU A 113 -7.14 -12.06 -5.71
N GLU A 114 -8.47 -12.04 -5.57
CA GLU A 114 -9.35 -12.89 -6.36
C GLU A 114 -9.31 -12.58 -7.85
N ASP A 115 -9.27 -11.30 -8.20
CA ASP A 115 -9.18 -10.86 -9.60
C ASP A 115 -7.83 -11.25 -10.23
N MET A 116 -6.74 -11.17 -9.46
CA MET A 116 -5.43 -11.71 -9.86
C MET A 116 -5.54 -13.21 -10.17
N GLU A 117 -6.13 -13.98 -9.26
CA GLU A 117 -6.24 -15.44 -9.38
C GLU A 117 -7.11 -15.86 -10.58
N LYS A 118 -8.31 -15.28 -10.70
CA LYS A 118 -9.24 -15.56 -11.81
C LYS A 118 -8.60 -15.24 -13.16
N ALA A 119 -7.92 -14.10 -13.27
CA ALA A 119 -7.25 -13.70 -14.50
C ALA A 119 -6.06 -14.62 -14.83
N LEU A 120 -5.23 -14.98 -13.83
CA LEU A 120 -4.10 -15.87 -14.05
C LEU A 120 -4.57 -17.27 -14.43
N ALA A 121 -5.59 -17.82 -13.77
CA ALA A 121 -6.18 -19.12 -14.09
C ALA A 121 -6.74 -19.16 -15.52
N ALA A 122 -7.28 -18.04 -16.01
CA ALA A 122 -7.75 -17.89 -17.39
C ALA A 122 -6.61 -17.69 -18.42
N GLY A 123 -5.35 -17.70 -18.00
CA GLY A 123 -4.19 -17.45 -18.86
C GLY A 123 -3.96 -15.99 -19.22
N ASP A 124 -4.69 -15.05 -18.60
CA ASP A 124 -4.57 -13.60 -18.84
C ASP A 124 -3.61 -12.96 -17.82
N ALA A 125 -2.31 -13.21 -18.02
CA ALA A 125 -1.25 -12.63 -17.18
C ALA A 125 -1.27 -11.10 -17.18
N ARG A 126 -1.70 -10.45 -18.28
CA ARG A 126 -1.73 -8.98 -18.37
C ARG A 126 -2.82 -8.41 -17.46
N ARG A 127 -4.04 -8.94 -17.52
CA ARG A 127 -5.12 -8.53 -16.61
C ARG A 127 -4.78 -8.84 -15.16
N SER A 128 -4.16 -9.98 -14.93
CA SER A 128 -3.73 -10.40 -13.60
C SER A 128 -2.66 -9.45 -13.01
N LEU A 129 -1.70 -8.98 -13.83
CA LEU A 129 -0.73 -7.94 -13.46
C LEU A 129 -1.38 -6.58 -13.18
N LEU A 130 -2.44 -6.20 -13.93
CA LEU A 130 -3.18 -4.96 -13.68
C LEU A 130 -3.88 -5.00 -12.31
N ALA A 131 -4.54 -6.12 -11.98
CA ALA A 131 -5.15 -6.33 -10.67
C ALA A 131 -4.12 -6.25 -9.53
N CYS A 132 -2.91 -6.79 -9.73
CA CYS A 132 -1.79 -6.67 -8.79
C CYS A 132 -1.37 -5.22 -8.54
N GLY A 133 -1.26 -4.43 -9.62
CA GLY A 133 -0.98 -3.00 -9.54
C GLY A 133 -2.06 -2.23 -8.78
N PHE A 134 -3.33 -2.52 -9.06
CA PHE A 134 -4.47 -1.94 -8.34
C PHE A 134 -4.44 -2.27 -6.85
N GLY A 135 -4.25 -3.54 -6.49
CA GLY A 135 -4.18 -3.98 -5.09
C GLY A 135 -3.06 -3.27 -4.30
N CYS A 136 -1.86 -3.12 -4.89
CA CYS A 136 -0.79 -2.34 -4.25
C CYS A 136 -1.19 -0.87 -4.00
N GLY A 137 -1.95 -0.27 -4.92
CA GLY A 137 -2.43 1.11 -4.79
C GLY A 137 -3.46 1.31 -3.68
N LEU A 138 -4.20 0.25 -3.28
CA LEU A 138 -5.16 0.33 -2.18
C LEU A 138 -4.48 0.62 -0.83
N PHE A 139 -3.31 0.05 -0.58
CA PHE A 139 -2.54 0.33 0.64
C PHE A 139 -2.09 1.78 0.70
N VAL A 140 -1.57 2.30 -0.41
CA VAL A 140 -1.15 3.70 -0.51
C VAL A 140 -2.32 4.63 -0.19
N GLN A 141 -3.49 4.39 -0.77
CA GLN A 141 -4.69 5.18 -0.48
C GLN A 141 -5.13 5.05 0.99
N MET A 142 -5.07 3.84 1.54
CA MET A 142 -5.41 3.58 2.94
C MET A 142 -4.50 4.37 3.90
N HIS A 143 -3.19 4.36 3.67
CA HIS A 143 -2.22 5.08 4.49
C HIS A 143 -2.40 6.61 4.36
N GLU A 144 -2.41 7.12 3.13
CA GLU A 144 -2.44 8.57 2.88
C GLU A 144 -3.75 9.21 3.36
N GLN A 145 -4.89 8.52 3.22
CA GLN A 145 -6.18 9.02 3.69
C GLN A 145 -6.34 8.97 5.22
N ASN A 146 -5.45 8.25 5.90
CA ASN A 146 -5.36 8.21 7.37
C ASN A 146 -4.17 9.04 7.90
N GLY A 147 -3.54 9.86 7.05
CA GLY A 147 -2.44 10.74 7.46
C GLY A 147 -1.12 10.03 7.73
N LEU A 148 -0.99 8.76 7.34
CA LEU A 148 0.25 8.01 7.45
C LEU A 148 1.18 8.35 6.28
N ASN A 149 2.47 8.48 6.57
CA ASN A 149 3.48 8.89 5.61
C ASN A 149 4.61 7.86 5.53
N TYR A 150 4.43 6.86 4.66
CA TYR A 150 5.40 5.77 4.52
C TYR A 150 6.25 5.90 3.26
N ALA A 151 7.54 5.61 3.42
CA ALA A 151 8.49 5.64 2.31
C ALA A 151 8.13 4.64 1.21
N LEU A 152 7.52 3.51 1.58
CA LEU A 152 7.04 2.49 0.66
C LEU A 152 5.95 3.03 -0.29
N ASP A 153 5.08 3.92 0.20
CA ASP A 153 4.03 4.53 -0.61
C ASP A 153 4.60 5.56 -1.58
N LYS A 154 5.61 6.33 -1.14
CA LYS A 154 6.32 7.26 -2.03
C LYS A 154 7.10 6.53 -3.12
N LEU A 155 7.73 5.40 -2.78
CA LEU A 155 8.35 4.50 -3.75
C LEU A 155 7.32 3.92 -4.74
N PHE A 156 6.11 3.57 -4.29
CA PHE A 156 5.04 3.12 -5.18
C PHE A 156 4.64 4.21 -6.19
N HIS A 157 4.41 5.43 -5.72
CA HIS A 157 4.08 6.57 -6.59
C HIS A 157 5.20 6.85 -7.60
N LEU A 158 6.45 6.88 -7.16
CA LEU A 158 7.61 7.09 -8.04
C LEU A 158 7.74 5.96 -9.08
N ARG A 159 7.54 4.70 -8.66
CA ARG A 159 7.55 3.54 -9.58
C ARG A 159 6.45 3.66 -10.64
N SER A 160 5.24 4.02 -10.24
CA SER A 160 4.10 4.20 -11.14
C SER A 160 4.40 5.26 -12.20
N ASP A 161 5.00 6.37 -11.79
CA ASP A 161 5.32 7.47 -12.69
C ASP A 161 6.53 7.18 -13.59
N LEU A 162 7.54 6.45 -13.09
CA LEU A 162 8.64 5.94 -13.91
C LEU A 162 8.12 4.98 -14.99
N LYS A 163 7.23 4.04 -14.64
CA LYS A 163 6.60 3.12 -15.59
C LYS A 163 5.81 3.87 -16.67
N THR A 164 5.03 4.87 -16.26
CA THR A 164 4.25 5.69 -17.19
C THR A 164 5.17 6.48 -18.11
N THR A 165 6.25 7.04 -17.56
CA THR A 165 7.22 7.85 -18.32
C THR A 165 8.00 7.00 -19.31
N GLU A 166 8.37 5.76 -18.95
CA GLU A 166 8.96 4.79 -19.87
C GLU A 166 8.00 4.45 -21.03
N ALA A 167 6.71 4.22 -20.74
CA ALA A 167 5.71 3.97 -21.78
C ALA A 167 5.50 5.18 -22.70
N VAL A 168 5.52 6.39 -22.14
CA VAL A 168 5.46 7.64 -22.91
C VAL A 168 6.70 7.81 -23.78
N MET A 169 7.90 7.50 -23.28
CA MET A 169 9.13 7.53 -24.09
C MET A 169 9.00 6.63 -25.32
N LYS A 170 8.49 5.40 -25.15
CA LYS A 170 8.30 4.43 -26.24
C LYS A 170 7.27 4.86 -27.30
N THR A 171 6.34 5.73 -26.95
CA THR A 171 5.20 6.09 -27.83
C THR A 171 5.24 7.51 -28.36
N GLN A 172 5.83 8.44 -27.60
CA GLN A 172 5.84 9.89 -27.88
C GLN A 172 7.26 10.48 -27.85
N GLY A 173 8.28 9.68 -27.52
CA GLY A 173 9.66 10.11 -27.41
C GLY A 173 9.87 11.21 -26.35
N LEU A 174 10.95 11.97 -26.52
CA LEU A 174 11.34 13.04 -25.60
C LEU A 174 10.27 14.12 -25.43
N ALA A 175 9.50 14.41 -26.47
CA ALA A 175 8.45 15.43 -26.42
C ALA A 175 7.38 15.09 -25.39
N GLY A 176 7.00 13.80 -25.28
CA GLY A 176 6.07 13.33 -24.26
C GLY A 176 6.70 13.20 -22.87
N VAL A 177 7.99 12.87 -22.77
CA VAL A 177 8.70 12.72 -21.49
C VAL A 177 8.92 14.07 -20.80
N ARG A 178 9.34 15.10 -21.54
CA ARG A 178 9.67 16.43 -21.00
C ARG A 178 8.64 17.00 -20.01
N PRO A 179 7.32 17.05 -20.31
CA PRO A 179 6.33 17.58 -19.37
C PRO A 179 6.16 16.75 -18.09
N ARG A 180 6.63 15.50 -18.06
CA ARG A 180 6.53 14.62 -16.88
C ARG A 180 7.66 14.82 -15.88
N MET A 181 8.75 15.48 -16.28
CA MET A 181 9.96 15.56 -15.44
C MET A 181 9.72 16.27 -14.12
N ALA A 182 8.96 17.37 -14.10
CA ALA A 182 8.66 18.09 -12.86
C ALA A 182 7.95 17.19 -11.83
N ALA A 183 6.95 16.41 -12.29
CA ALA A 183 6.21 15.50 -11.43
C ALA A 183 7.06 14.32 -10.93
N LEU A 184 8.00 13.83 -11.75
CA LEU A 184 8.95 12.79 -11.35
C LEU A 184 9.93 13.27 -10.28
N LEU A 185 10.51 14.47 -10.47
CA LEU A 185 11.41 15.10 -9.50
C LEU A 185 10.70 15.32 -8.17
N GLN A 186 9.47 15.84 -8.21
CA GLN A 186 8.64 16.04 -7.01
C GLN A 186 8.40 14.73 -6.25
N LYS A 187 8.13 13.62 -6.95
CA LYS A 187 7.91 12.30 -6.31
C LYS A 187 9.18 11.72 -5.70
N ARG A 188 10.32 11.91 -6.36
CA ARG A 188 11.63 11.56 -5.78
C ARG A 188 11.89 12.38 -4.52
N ASP A 189 11.66 13.69 -4.56
CA ASP A 189 11.91 14.55 -3.39
C ASP A 189 10.97 14.18 -2.24
N ALA A 190 9.70 13.90 -2.52
CA ALA A 190 8.75 13.40 -1.52
C ALA A 190 9.23 12.10 -0.87
N MET A 191 9.82 11.18 -1.64
CA MET A 191 10.41 9.95 -1.09
C MET A 191 11.61 10.26 -0.19
N LEU A 192 12.52 11.13 -0.61
CA LEU A 192 13.71 11.51 0.18
C LEU A 192 13.36 12.23 1.49
N LEU A 193 12.28 13.00 1.49
CA LEU A 193 11.82 13.77 2.65
C LEU A 193 10.91 12.97 3.60
N THR A 194 10.58 11.73 3.26
CA THR A 194 9.79 10.86 4.15
C THR A 194 10.67 10.29 5.26
N PRO A 195 10.14 10.08 6.48
CA PRO A 195 10.92 9.45 7.55
C PRO A 195 11.58 8.14 7.09
N PRO A 196 12.81 7.85 7.56
CA PRO A 196 13.51 6.62 7.20
C PRO A 196 12.65 5.39 7.50
N HIS A 197 12.56 4.49 6.52
CA HIS A 197 11.76 3.27 6.68
C HIS A 197 12.33 2.34 7.77
N PHE A 198 13.65 2.34 7.93
CA PHE A 198 14.34 1.59 8.96
C PHE A 198 15.04 2.52 9.94
N ALA A 199 15.04 2.14 11.22
CA ALA A 199 15.94 2.74 12.20
C ALA A 199 17.40 2.51 11.80
N PRO A 200 18.34 3.41 12.14
CA PRO A 200 19.74 3.32 11.72
C PRO A 200 20.43 1.99 12.04
N GLU A 201 20.07 1.37 13.17
CA GLU A 201 20.60 0.10 13.67
C GLU A 201 20.04 -1.15 12.95
N HIS A 202 18.99 -0.99 12.14
CA HIS A 202 18.37 -2.12 11.47
C HIS A 202 19.31 -2.70 10.39
N PRO A 203 19.44 -4.04 10.26
CA PRO A 203 20.38 -4.66 9.33
C PRO A 203 20.19 -4.26 7.85
N LYS A 204 18.96 -3.90 7.47
CA LYS A 204 18.63 -3.46 6.11
C LYS A 204 18.82 -1.95 5.86
N ALA A 205 19.08 -1.14 6.89
CA ALA A 205 19.09 0.33 6.78
C ALA A 205 20.10 0.82 5.74
N ALA A 206 21.36 0.38 5.83
CA ALA A 206 22.42 0.79 4.90
C ALA A 206 22.11 0.38 3.45
N ALA A 207 21.61 -0.85 3.24
CA ALA A 207 21.24 -1.35 1.92
C ALA A 207 20.06 -0.57 1.33
N TYR A 208 19.08 -0.20 2.16
CA TYR A 208 17.94 0.61 1.75
C TYR A 208 18.39 2.02 1.34
N SER A 209 19.15 2.72 2.18
CA SER A 209 19.66 4.06 1.88
C SER A 209 20.48 4.08 0.59
N SER A 210 21.39 3.11 0.41
CA SER A 210 22.16 3.00 -0.84
C SER A 210 21.27 2.79 -2.07
N ALA A 211 20.21 1.98 -1.98
CA ALA A 211 19.29 1.77 -3.08
C ALA A 211 18.46 3.03 -3.40
N VAL A 212 18.08 3.80 -2.38
CA VAL A 212 17.40 5.09 -2.53
C VAL A 212 18.32 6.13 -3.18
N ASP A 213 19.59 6.19 -2.80
CA ASP A 213 20.58 7.09 -3.40
C ASP A 213 20.81 6.78 -4.88
N ASP A 214 20.97 5.50 -5.23
CA ASP A 214 21.13 5.07 -6.62
C ASP A 214 19.91 5.43 -7.48
N LEU A 215 18.71 5.24 -6.94
CA LEU A 215 17.46 5.64 -7.58
C LEU A 215 17.38 7.17 -7.77
N SER A 216 17.70 7.93 -6.72
CA SER A 216 17.69 9.40 -6.78
C SER A 216 18.65 9.92 -7.86
N ARG A 217 19.89 9.43 -7.87
CA ARG A 217 20.89 9.77 -8.89
C ARG A 217 20.45 9.41 -10.30
N ALA A 218 19.73 8.31 -10.48
CA ALA A 218 19.19 7.96 -11.79
C ALA A 218 18.09 8.93 -12.26
N VAL A 219 17.23 9.41 -11.35
CA VAL A 219 16.21 10.43 -11.67
C VAL A 219 16.85 11.78 -11.99
N ASP A 220 17.94 12.16 -11.30
CA ASP A 220 18.72 13.36 -11.64
C ASP A 220 19.33 13.25 -13.05
N ARG A 221 19.98 12.12 -13.35
CA ARG A 221 20.54 11.86 -14.68
C ARG A 221 19.47 11.86 -15.77
N LEU A 222 18.28 11.34 -15.48
CA LEU A 222 17.14 11.40 -16.40
C LEU A 222 16.76 12.84 -16.72
N ALA A 223 16.67 13.72 -15.70
CA ALA A 223 16.33 15.12 -15.91
C ALA A 223 17.38 15.85 -16.76
N LEU A 224 18.66 15.58 -16.52
CA LEU A 224 19.76 16.14 -17.30
C LEU A 224 19.72 15.67 -18.77
N ALA A 225 19.50 14.36 -19.01
CA ALA A 225 19.39 13.81 -20.35
C ALA A 225 18.21 14.41 -21.13
N VAL A 226 17.05 14.56 -20.49
CA VAL A 226 15.86 15.17 -21.10
C VAL A 226 16.07 16.66 -21.40
N ALA A 227 16.76 17.39 -20.52
CA ALA A 227 17.11 18.79 -20.73
C ALA A 227 18.11 18.97 -21.88
N ALA A 228 19.07 18.06 -22.01
CA ALA A 228 20.04 18.03 -23.10
C ALA A 228 19.45 17.56 -24.44
N GLY A 229 18.23 17.00 -24.44
CA GLY A 229 17.63 16.42 -25.63
C GLY A 229 18.23 15.07 -26.04
N ASP A 230 18.91 14.37 -25.12
CA ASP A 230 19.52 13.06 -25.37
C ASP A 230 18.48 11.95 -25.25
N ALA A 231 17.91 11.57 -26.39
CA ALA A 231 16.86 10.55 -26.46
C ALA A 231 17.40 9.16 -26.07
N LYS A 232 18.62 8.83 -26.50
CA LYS A 232 19.21 7.52 -26.24
C LYS A 232 19.49 7.32 -24.76
N GLN A 233 20.15 8.31 -24.13
CA GLN A 233 20.42 8.24 -22.70
C GLN A 233 19.13 8.25 -21.88
N THR A 234 18.12 9.02 -22.30
CA THR A 234 16.80 9.02 -21.65
C THR A 234 16.15 7.64 -21.67
N GLU A 235 16.19 6.95 -22.82
CA GLU A 235 15.65 5.60 -22.97
C GLU A 235 16.41 4.58 -22.10
N GLU A 236 17.75 4.61 -22.11
CA GLU A 236 18.59 3.72 -21.31
C GLU A 236 18.35 3.90 -19.81
N ILE A 237 18.18 5.14 -19.34
CA ILE A 237 17.89 5.41 -17.92
C ILE A 237 16.48 4.93 -17.56
N LEU A 238 15.47 5.20 -18.39
CA LEU A 238 14.08 4.77 -18.15
C LEU A 238 13.94 3.24 -18.15
N ALA A 239 14.62 2.54 -19.07
CA ALA A 239 14.64 1.08 -19.12
C ALA A 239 15.19 0.45 -17.83
N ASN A 240 16.14 1.12 -17.17
CA ASN A 240 16.71 0.68 -15.89
C ASN A 240 15.96 1.22 -14.65
N GLY A 241 15.13 2.26 -14.81
CA GLY A 241 14.45 2.93 -13.69
C GLY A 241 13.56 2.00 -12.87
N LEU A 242 12.84 1.08 -13.53
CA LEU A 242 12.03 0.08 -12.84
C LEU A 242 12.85 -0.88 -11.98
N THR A 243 14.05 -1.27 -12.43
CA THR A 243 14.94 -2.12 -11.65
C THR A 243 15.41 -1.42 -10.38
N LEU A 244 15.81 -0.14 -10.49
CA LEU A 244 16.27 0.65 -9.34
C LEU A 244 15.17 0.85 -8.29
N VAL A 245 13.98 1.27 -8.72
CA VAL A 245 12.88 1.48 -7.77
C VAL A 245 12.40 0.15 -7.15
N ASN A 246 12.40 -0.94 -7.92
CA ASN A 246 12.05 -2.26 -7.40
C ASN A 246 13.07 -2.78 -6.37
N LYS A 247 14.36 -2.40 -6.48
CA LYS A 247 15.39 -2.74 -5.48
C LYS A 247 15.07 -2.07 -4.14
N ALA A 248 14.87 -0.75 -4.12
CA ALA A 248 14.52 -0.02 -2.90
C ALA A 248 13.18 -0.52 -2.30
N TYR A 249 12.16 -0.71 -3.14
CA TYR A 249 10.85 -1.20 -2.74
C TYR A 249 10.90 -2.62 -2.17
N GLY A 250 11.73 -3.51 -2.74
CA GLY A 250 11.89 -4.88 -2.25
C GLY A 250 12.63 -4.96 -0.91
N ILE A 251 13.57 -4.04 -0.64
CA ILE A 251 14.27 -3.98 0.65
C ILE A 251 13.32 -3.48 1.76
N ALA A 252 12.43 -2.53 1.43
CA ALA A 252 11.42 -1.96 2.33
C ALA A 252 10.18 -2.85 2.56
N LEU A 253 10.10 -4.00 1.89
CA LEU A 253 9.13 -5.06 2.20
C LEU A 253 9.80 -6.16 3.03
#